data_AF-A0A939BXA0-F1
#
_entry.id   AF-A0A939BXA0-F1
#
_cell.length_a   1.000
_cell.length_b   1.000
_cell.length_c   1.000
_cell.angle_alpha   90.00
_cell.angle_beta   90.00
_cell.angle_gamma   90.00
#
_symmetry.space_group_name_H-M   'P 1'
#
loop_
_entity.id
_entity.type
_entity.pdbx_description
1 polymer ?
#
loop_
_entity_poly.entity_id
_entity_poly.type
_entity_poly.pdbx_seq_one_letter_code
_entity_poly.pdbx_strand_id
1 'polypeptide(L)'
;MTVAAHLVTIVLIALGLAIPFSDDNFFSSSLAWSVFAMVAALVQAAPLLMRGPDGRPTRTGWLVGATAAGALVGFWVLIALPDITSNQGFVLSLGTATAVLAVVASPGRAER
;
A
#
# COMPACT_ATOMS: atom_id res chain seq x y z
N MET A 1 3.70 14.26 8.31
CA MET A 1 4.09 13.92 6.92
C MET A 1 3.80 12.46 6.59
N THR A 2 4.12 11.49 7.45
CA THR A 2 3.84 10.06 7.21
C THR A 2 2.35 9.69 7.07
N VAL A 3 1.48 10.27 7.90
CA VAL A 3 0.01 10.03 7.82
C VAL A 3 -0.52 10.32 6.42
N ALA A 4 -0.16 11.47 5.84
CA ALA A 4 -0.57 11.84 4.50
C ALA A 4 -0.09 10.82 3.46
N ALA A 5 1.16 10.33 3.55
CA ALA A 5 1.68 9.32 2.64
C ALA A 5 0.92 7.97 2.74
N HIS A 6 0.55 7.55 3.95
CA HIS A 6 -0.29 6.35 4.11
C HIS A 6 -1.68 6.53 3.49
N LEU A 7 -2.31 7.70 3.68
CA LEU A 7 -3.62 7.99 3.09
C LEU A 7 -3.53 8.09 1.56
N VAL A 8 -2.51 8.76 1.03
CA VAL A 8 -2.25 8.86 -0.40
C VAL A 8 -2.05 7.47 -1.00
N THR A 9 -1.33 6.58 -0.31
CA THR A 9 -1.19 5.17 -0.73
C THR A 9 -2.55 4.50 -0.89
N ILE A 10 -3.43 4.60 0.12
CA ILE A 10 -4.76 3.98 0.10
C ILE A 10 -5.58 4.53 -1.07
N VAL A 11 -5.58 5.85 -1.27
CA VAL A 11 -6.31 6.51 -2.36
C VAL A 11 -5.76 6.09 -3.71
N LEU A 12 -4.44 6.09 -3.91
CA LEU A 12 -3.83 5.69 -5.18
C LEU A 12 -4.08 4.23 -5.51
N ILE A 13 -3.99 3.32 -4.54
CA ILE A 13 -4.29 1.90 -4.79
C ILE A 13 -5.77 1.72 -5.14
N ALA A 14 -6.69 2.34 -4.39
CA ALA A 14 -8.11 2.27 -4.68
C ALA A 14 -8.44 2.82 -6.08
N LEU A 15 -7.87 3.98 -6.45
CA LEU A 15 -8.03 4.58 -7.77
C LEU A 15 -7.43 3.70 -8.86
N GLY A 16 -6.20 3.20 -8.65
CA GLY A 16 -5.53 2.32 -9.60
C GLY A 16 -6.36 1.07 -9.90
N LEU A 17 -6.97 0.46 -8.88
CA LEU A 17 -7.84 -0.71 -9.07
C LEU A 17 -9.19 -0.37 -9.73
N ALA A 18 -9.70 0.84 -9.53
CA ALA A 18 -11.00 1.27 -10.05
C ALA A 18 -10.95 1.81 -11.49
N ILE A 19 -9.80 2.32 -11.94
CA ILE A 19 -9.62 2.81 -13.32
C ILE A 19 -9.78 1.62 -14.30
N PRO A 20 -10.70 1.69 -15.28
CA PRO A 20 -10.87 0.64 -16.26
C PRO A 20 -9.74 0.64 -17.29
N PHE A 21 -9.36 -0.56 -17.75
CA PHE A 21 -8.45 -0.76 -18.87
C PHE A 21 -9.14 -1.58 -19.97
N SER A 22 -9.13 -1.05 -21.20
CA SER A 22 -9.92 -1.54 -22.34
C SER A 22 -11.44 -1.46 -22.10
N ASP A 23 -11.99 -2.31 -21.24
CA ASP A 23 -13.43 -2.39 -20.95
C ASP A 23 -13.76 -2.69 -19.48
N ASP A 24 -12.84 -3.31 -18.71
CA ASP A 24 -13.07 -3.73 -17.32
C ASP A 24 -12.03 -3.14 -16.34
N ASN A 25 -12.43 -3.02 -15.08
CA ASN A 25 -11.51 -2.68 -13.99
C ASN A 25 -11.05 -3.93 -13.22
N PHE A 26 -10.08 -3.75 -12.33
CA PHE A 26 -9.47 -4.84 -11.58
C PHE A 26 -10.42 -5.53 -10.59
N PHE A 27 -11.46 -4.84 -10.12
CA PHE A 27 -12.50 -5.46 -9.29
C PHE A 27 -13.38 -6.43 -10.09
N SER A 28 -13.61 -6.15 -11.37
CA SER A 28 -14.33 -7.06 -12.29
C SER A 28 -13.45 -8.21 -12.77
N SER A 29 -12.23 -7.91 -13.21
CA SER A 29 -11.35 -8.89 -13.87
C SER A 29 -10.52 -9.75 -12.92
N SER A 30 -10.23 -9.25 -11.71
CA SER A 30 -9.31 -9.89 -10.76
C SER A 30 -9.63 -9.54 -9.31
N LEU A 31 -10.87 -9.83 -8.89
CA LEU A 31 -11.40 -9.48 -7.56
C LEU A 31 -10.48 -9.87 -6.39
N ALA A 32 -9.93 -11.10 -6.41
CA ALA A 32 -9.07 -11.58 -5.33
C ALA A 32 -7.79 -10.73 -5.16
N TRP A 33 -7.14 -10.37 -6.26
CA TRP A 33 -5.96 -9.51 -6.25
C TRP A 33 -6.30 -8.08 -5.83
N SER A 34 -7.47 -7.58 -6.23
CA SER A 34 -7.95 -6.25 -5.83
C SER A 34 -8.22 -6.17 -4.33
N VAL A 35 -8.87 -7.17 -3.76
CA VAL A 35 -9.08 -7.26 -2.31
C VAL A 35 -7.75 -7.38 -1.57
N PHE A 36 -6.83 -8.22 -2.06
CA PHE A 36 -5.50 -8.35 -1.49
C PHE A 36 -4.74 -7.02 -1.46
N ALA A 37 -4.68 -6.32 -2.59
CA ALA A 37 -4.01 -5.03 -2.70
C ALA A 37 -4.65 -3.96 -1.79
N MET A 38 -5.99 -3.92 -1.70
CA MET A 38 -6.67 -3.00 -0.80
C MET A 38 -6.39 -3.31 0.67
N VAL A 39 -6.44 -4.58 1.07
CA VAL A 39 -6.11 -4.97 2.45
C VAL A 39 -4.66 -4.61 2.76
N ALA A 40 -3.71 -4.89 1.87
CA ALA A 40 -2.31 -4.52 2.07
C ALA A 40 -2.13 -2.99 2.17
N ALA A 41 -2.84 -2.20 1.36
CA ALA A 41 -2.82 -0.74 1.42
C ALA A 41 -3.37 -0.16 2.72
N LEU A 42 -4.37 -0.82 3.33
CA LEU A 42 -4.89 -0.44 4.65
C LEU A 42 -3.92 -0.88 5.76
N VAL A 43 -3.44 -2.12 5.73
CA VAL A 43 -2.57 -2.68 6.78
C VAL A 43 -1.21 -1.97 6.82
N GLN A 44 -0.71 -1.43 5.70
CA GLN A 44 0.55 -0.66 5.74
C GLN A 44 0.47 0.61 6.61
N ALA A 45 -0.73 1.07 6.96
CA ALA A 45 -0.97 2.16 7.91
C ALA A 45 -0.95 1.71 9.40
N ALA A 46 -0.70 0.43 9.69
CA ALA A 46 -0.55 -0.10 11.05
C ALA A 46 0.38 0.70 11.99
N PRO A 47 1.50 1.30 11.53
CA PRO A 47 2.36 2.11 12.40
C PRO A 47 1.64 3.33 13.01
N LEU A 48 0.55 3.78 12.39
CA LEU A 48 -0.25 4.90 12.89
C LEU A 48 -1.16 4.48 14.05
N LEU A 49 -1.66 3.25 14.00
CA LEU A 49 -2.72 2.72 14.89
C LEU A 49 -2.14 1.95 16.09
N MET A 50 -1.03 1.24 15.91
CA MET A 50 -0.46 0.36 16.93
C MET A 50 0.49 1.14 17.86
N ARG A 51 -0.05 1.59 19.00
CA ARG A 51 0.67 2.30 20.06
C ARG A 51 0.88 1.42 21.28
N GLY A 52 2.01 1.60 21.95
CA GLY A 52 2.30 0.94 23.23
C GLY A 52 1.51 1.56 24.38
N PRO A 53 1.63 1.00 25.60
CA PRO A 53 0.97 1.54 26.80
C PRO A 53 1.28 3.02 27.06
N ASP A 54 2.47 3.46 26.67
CA ASP A 54 2.95 4.84 26.83
C ASP A 54 2.50 5.78 25.68
N GLY A 55 1.62 5.30 24.78
CA GLY A 55 1.16 6.03 23.59
C GLY A 55 2.20 6.15 22.46
N ARG A 56 3.39 5.59 22.66
CA ARG A 56 4.50 5.63 21.69
C ARG A 56 4.27 4.65 20.53
N PRO A 57 4.73 4.97 19.31
CA PRO A 57 4.78 4.02 18.19
C PRO A 57 5.49 2.73 18.61
N THR A 58 5.08 1.59 18.08
CA THR A 58 5.71 0.29 18.39
C THR A 58 6.49 -0.26 17.20
N ARG A 59 7.62 -0.92 17.47
CA ARG A 59 8.35 -1.72 16.45
C ARG A 59 7.46 -2.76 15.77
N THR A 60 6.55 -3.39 16.50
CA THR A 60 5.59 -4.35 15.92
C THR A 60 4.66 -3.70 14.91
N GLY A 61 4.10 -2.51 15.21
CA GLY A 61 3.31 -1.74 14.26
C GLY A 61 4.08 -1.41 12.99
N TRP A 62 5.36 -1.04 13.14
CA TRP A 62 6.26 -0.83 12.00
C TRP A 62 6.48 -2.09 11.16
N LEU A 63 6.75 -3.25 11.78
CA LEU A 63 6.95 -4.52 11.08
C LEU A 63 5.70 -4.98 10.33
N VAL A 64 4.52 -4.83 10.92
CA VAL A 64 3.23 -5.11 10.25
C VAL A 64 3.08 -4.20 9.02
N GLY A 65 3.34 -2.90 9.20
CA GLY A 65 3.31 -1.94 8.12
C GLY A 65 4.26 -2.29 6.97
N ALA A 66 5.50 -2.65 7.30
CA ALA A 66 6.53 -3.05 6.34
C ALA A 66 6.21 -4.35 5.61
N THR A 67 5.62 -5.32 6.30
CA THR A 67 5.19 -6.58 5.68
C THR A 67 4.08 -6.31 4.66
N ALA A 68 3.12 -5.44 4.98
CA ALA A 68 2.06 -5.06 4.06
C ALA A 68 2.56 -4.23 2.88
N ALA A 69 3.52 -3.32 3.07
CA ALA A 69 4.18 -2.64 1.96
C ALA A 69 4.96 -3.63 1.05
N GLY A 70 5.62 -4.63 1.64
CA GLY A 70 6.24 -5.72 0.88
C GLY A 70 5.23 -6.55 0.07
N ALA A 71 4.06 -6.83 0.65
CA ALA A 71 2.95 -7.48 -0.04
C ALA A 71 2.44 -6.65 -1.24
N LEU A 72 2.33 -5.32 -1.10
CA LEU A 72 2.03 -4.42 -2.21
C LEU A 72 3.08 -4.45 -3.30
N VAL A 73 4.37 -4.48 -2.94
CA VAL A 73 5.46 -4.64 -3.93
C VAL A 73 5.33 -5.97 -4.65
N GLY A 74 5.02 -7.06 -3.94
CA GLY A 74 4.75 -8.37 -4.54
C GLY A 74 3.59 -8.34 -5.53
N PHE A 75 2.45 -7.75 -5.15
CA PHE A 75 1.32 -7.52 -6.06
C PHE A 75 1.74 -6.70 -7.28
N TRP A 76 2.47 -5.62 -7.08
CA TRP A 76 2.91 -4.76 -8.16
C TRP A 76 3.80 -5.51 -9.16
N VAL A 77 4.81 -6.25 -8.69
CA VAL A 77 5.69 -7.03 -9.57
C VAL A 77 4.92 -8.10 -10.35
N LEU A 78 4.02 -8.82 -9.68
CA LEU A 78 3.35 -9.97 -10.28
C LEU A 78 2.21 -9.58 -11.22
N ILE A 79 1.52 -8.47 -10.92
CA ILE A 79 0.24 -8.15 -11.55
C ILE A 79 0.25 -6.79 -12.24
N ALA A 80 0.77 -5.74 -11.61
CA ALA A 80 0.70 -4.39 -12.19
C ALA A 80 1.84 -4.08 -13.17
N LEU A 81 3.01 -4.71 -12.99
CA LEU A 81 4.23 -4.47 -13.76
C LEU A 81 4.09 -4.78 -15.26
N PRO A 82 3.41 -5.87 -15.69
CA PRO A 82 3.16 -6.13 -17.11
C PRO A 82 2.48 -4.96 -17.83
N ASP A 83 1.61 -4.24 -17.13
CA ASP A 83 0.81 -3.14 -17.67
C ASP A 83 1.28 -1.75 -17.20
N ILE A 84 2.56 -1.62 -16.84
CA ILE A 84 3.10 -0.38 -16.23
C ILE A 84 2.95 0.88 -17.11
N THR A 85 2.87 0.70 -18.43
CA THR A 85 2.68 1.82 -19.39
C THR A 85 1.25 2.33 -19.45
N SER A 86 0.29 1.63 -18.83
CA SER A 86 -1.10 2.07 -18.75
C SER A 86 -1.30 3.10 -17.64
N ASN A 87 -2.36 3.92 -17.74
CA ASN A 87 -2.75 4.84 -16.66
C ASN A 87 -2.95 4.11 -15.32
N GLN A 88 -3.54 2.93 -15.37
CA GLN A 88 -3.76 2.07 -14.21
C GLN A 88 -2.44 1.58 -13.61
N GLY A 89 -1.55 1.00 -14.41
CA GLY A 89 -0.24 0.53 -13.98
C GLY A 89 0.62 1.66 -13.42
N PHE A 90 0.54 2.86 -14.00
CA PHE A 90 1.19 4.06 -13.48
C PHE A 90 0.68 4.45 -12.09
N VAL A 91 -0.65 4.52 -11.91
CA VAL A 91 -1.26 4.87 -10.60
C VAL A 91 -0.93 3.82 -9.54
N LEU A 92 -0.98 2.53 -9.87
CA LEU A 92 -0.59 1.44 -8.97
C LEU A 92 0.89 1.49 -8.61
N SER A 93 1.76 1.88 -9.56
CA SER A 93 3.19 2.08 -9.31
C SER A 93 3.43 3.22 -8.34
N LEU A 94 2.75 4.37 -8.52
CA LEU A 94 2.81 5.49 -7.59
C LEU A 94 2.29 5.10 -6.19
N GLY A 95 1.17 4.38 -6.13
CA GLY A 95 0.61 3.89 -4.87
C GLY A 95 1.60 2.99 -4.12
N THR A 96 2.21 2.04 -4.83
CA THR A 96 3.20 1.11 -4.27
C THR A 96 4.47 1.83 -3.80
N ALA A 97 5.01 2.73 -4.61
CA ALA A 97 6.17 3.53 -4.23
C ALA A 97 5.88 4.39 -2.99
N THR A 98 4.69 5.01 -2.94
CA THR A 98 4.26 5.81 -1.79
C THR A 98 4.11 4.95 -0.54
N ALA A 99 3.63 3.70 -0.65
CA ALA A 99 3.52 2.77 0.48
C ALA A 99 4.89 2.51 1.12
N VAL A 100 5.89 2.21 0.28
CA VAL A 100 7.26 1.97 0.73
C VAL A 100 7.82 3.22 1.42
N LEU A 101 7.66 4.40 0.82
CA LEU A 101 8.12 5.66 1.41
C LEU A 101 7.41 5.96 2.74
N ALA A 102 6.11 5.70 2.84
CA ALA A 102 5.32 5.92 4.05
C ALA A 102 5.84 5.06 5.22
N VAL A 103 6.12 3.77 4.97
CA VAL A 103 6.68 2.86 5.97
C VAL A 103 8.13 3.21 6.31
N VAL A 104 8.96 3.53 5.31
CA VAL A 104 10.37 3.89 5.55
C VAL A 104 10.46 5.14 6.43
N ALA A 105 9.58 6.11 6.22
CA ALA A 105 9.49 7.32 7.03
C ALA A 105 8.74 7.12 8.36
N SER A 106 8.10 5.97 8.60
CA SER A 106 7.28 5.73 9.78
C SER A 106 8.08 5.57 11.06
N PRO A 107 7.58 6.09 12.19
CA PRO A 107 8.21 5.90 13.50
C PRO A 107 8.10 4.44 13.97
N GLY A 108 8.98 4.01 14.87
CA GLY A 108 9.11 2.59 15.29
C GLY A 108 10.14 1.79 14.51
N ARG A 109 10.68 2.33 13.40
CA ARG A 109 11.82 1.73 12.67
C ARG A 109 13.13 1.72 13.46
N ALA A 110 13.38 2.77 14.25
CA ALA A 110 14.67 3.05 14.86
C ALA A 110 14.82 2.53 16.30
N GLU A 111 13.79 1.89 16.87
CA GLU A 111 13.90 1.17 18.15
C GLU A 111 14.84 -0.03 17.93
N ARG A 112 16.10 0.13 18.34
CA ARG A 112 17.12 -0.93 18.39
C ARG A 112 16.96 -1.75 19.66
#